data_AF-A0A7X4A1F8-F1
#
_entry.id   AF-A0A7X4A1F8-F1
#
_cell.length_a   1.000
_cell.length_b   1.000
_cell.length_c   1.000
_cell.angle_alpha   90.00
_cell.angle_beta   90.00
_cell.angle_gamma   90.00
#
_symmetry.space_group_name_H-M   'P 1'
#
loop_
_entity.id
_entity.type
_entity.pdbx_description
1 polymer ?
#
loop_
_entity_poly.entity_id
_entity_poly.type
_entity_poly.pdbx_seq_one_letter_code
_entity_poly.pdbx_strand_id
1 'polypeptide(L)' 'MTQASRKRIARVKLTLTKRAVESLEPGASPWIAWDDRLTGFGVRVQPSGTKAFVVNYR' A
#
# COMPACT_ATOMS: atom_id res chain seq x y z
N MET A 1 11.02 22.86 6.49
CA MET A 1 11.91 21.79 6.03
C MET A 1 11.73 20.62 6.98
N THR A 2 10.70 19.79 6.76
CA THR A 2 10.27 18.84 7.78
C THR A 2 9.89 17.52 7.16
N GLN A 3 10.60 16.50 7.67
CA GLN A 3 10.17 15.13 7.91
C GLN A 3 10.62 14.06 6.90
N ALA A 4 11.85 13.62 7.15
CA ALA A 4 12.21 12.22 7.39
C ALA A 4 11.55 11.14 6.53
N SER A 5 12.32 10.69 5.55
CA SER A 5 12.27 9.34 4.97
C SER A 5 11.89 8.29 6.02
N ARG A 6 10.68 7.73 5.93
CA ARG A 6 10.28 6.55 6.71
C ARG A 6 9.06 5.86 6.12
N LYS A 7 9.30 4.86 5.28
CA LYS A 7 8.76 3.49 5.42
C LYS A 7 9.08 2.68 4.16
N ARG A 8 10.29 2.12 4.13
CA ARG A 8 10.53 0.90 3.35
C ARG A 8 9.64 -0.19 3.93
N ILE A 9 8.55 -0.53 3.27
CA ILE A 9 7.82 -1.73 3.69
C ILE A 9 7.19 -2.39 2.45
N ALA A 10 7.95 -3.28 1.83
CA ALA A 10 7.45 -4.22 0.82
C ALA A 10 6.57 -5.35 1.41
N ARG A 11 6.21 -5.27 2.71
CA ARG A 11 5.35 -6.22 3.43
C ARG A 11 4.55 -5.53 4.54
N VAL A 12 3.82 -4.45 4.25
CA VAL A 12 2.98 -3.84 5.29
C VAL A 12 1.68 -4.62 5.34
N LYS A 13 1.39 -5.22 6.50
CA LYS A 13 0.01 -5.45 6.92
C LYS A 13 -0.43 -4.20 7.65
N LEU A 14 -1.41 -3.48 7.10
CA LEU A 14 -1.99 -2.30 7.75
C LEU A 14 -3.47 -2.26 7.48
N THR A 15 -4.24 -1.76 8.43
CA THR A 15 -5.65 -1.48 8.24
C THR A 15 -5.85 -0.43 7.13
N LEU A 16 -6.36 -0.87 5.98
CA LEU A 16 -6.66 -0.02 4.85
C LEU A 16 -7.86 0.87 5.19
N THR A 17 -7.57 2.16 5.30
CA THR A 17 -8.56 3.24 5.34
C THR A 17 -8.28 4.18 4.18
N LYS A 18 -9.25 5.02 3.78
CA LYS A 18 -9.04 6.02 2.72
C LYS A 18 -7.77 6.85 2.95
N ARG A 19 -7.56 7.32 4.19
CA ARG A 19 -6.35 8.07 4.59
C ARG A 19 -5.08 7.25 4.46
N ALA A 20 -5.11 5.99 4.88
CA ALA A 20 -3.94 5.12 4.76
C ALA A 20 -3.58 4.88 3.29
N VAL A 21 -4.56 4.68 2.42
CA VAL A 21 -4.36 4.52 0.97
C VAL A 21 -3.80 5.78 0.32
N GLU A 22 -4.29 6.96 0.70
CA GLU A 22 -3.78 8.25 0.23
C GLU A 22 -2.32 8.49 0.67
N SER A 23 -1.93 8.02 1.85
CA SER A 23 -0.56 8.11 2.36
C SER A 23 0.45 7.16 1.69
N LEU A 24 -0.01 6.24 0.83
CA LEU A 24 0.86 5.29 0.17
C LEU A 24 1.68 5.96 -0.95
N GLU A 25 3.00 5.88 -0.79
CA GLU A 25 3.95 6.40 -1.78
C GLU A 25 4.38 5.34 -2.79
N PRO A 26 4.54 5.71 -4.07
CA PRO A 26 5.12 4.82 -5.07
C PRO A 26 6.58 4.51 -4.74
N GLY A 27 6.96 3.24 -4.87
CA GLY A 27 8.34 2.79 -4.76
C GLY A 27 8.98 2.59 -6.14
N ALA A 28 10.27 2.27 -6.17
CA ALA A 28 11.01 1.93 -7.40
C ALA A 28 10.48 0.66 -8.11
N SER A 29 9.64 -0.13 -7.44
CA SER A 29 9.01 -1.32 -7.99
C SER A 29 7.57 -1.43 -7.50
N PRO A 30 6.66 -2.06 -8.27
CA PRO A 30 5.28 -2.24 -7.85
C PRO A 30 5.22 -3.08 -6.59
N TRP A 31 4.40 -2.66 -5.64
CA TRP A 31 4.24 -3.34 -4.37
C TRP A 31 2.77 -3.35 -3.94
N ILE A 32 2.42 -4.24 -3.01
CA ILE A 32 1.05 -4.41 -2.53
C ILE A 32 1.02 -4.21 -1.03
N ALA A 33 0.18 -3.27 -0.57
CA ALA A 33 -0.23 -3.14 0.81
C ALA A 33 -1.42 -4.08 1.06
N TRP A 34 -1.27 -5.06 1.94
CA TRP A 34 -2.36 -5.97 2.30
C TRP A 34 -3.08 -5.47 3.55
N ASP A 35 -4.40 -5.59 3.53
CA ASP A 35 -5.22 -5.32 4.70
C ASP A 35 -4.98 -6.37 5.79
N ASP A 36 -5.06 -5.95 7.05
CA ASP A 36 -4.91 -6.82 8.22
C ASP A 36 -6.24 -7.39 8.73
N ARG A 37 -7.38 -6.78 8.38
CA ARG A 37 -8.73 -7.21 8.79
C ARG A 37 -9.39 -8.11 7.75
N LEU A 38 -9.12 -7.90 6.46
CA LEU A 38 -9.68 -8.66 5.35
C LEU A 38 -8.56 -9.36 4.57
N THR A 39 -8.39 -10.66 4.84
CA THR A 39 -7.43 -11.49 4.11
C THR A 39 -7.76 -11.51 2.63
N GLY A 40 -6.74 -11.30 1.80
CA GLY A 40 -6.92 -11.25 0.36
C GLY A 40 -7.37 -9.90 -0.17
N PHE A 41 -7.60 -8.88 0.65
CA PHE A 41 -7.84 -7.51 0.18
C PHE A 41 -6.58 -6.65 0.32
N GLY A 42 -6.25 -5.89 -0.72
CA GLY A 42 -5.07 -5.05 -0.74
C GLY A 42 -5.13 -3.89 -1.73
N VAL A 43 -4.14 -3.02 -1.67
CA VAL A 43 -3.88 -1.96 -2.66
C VAL A 43 -2.52 -2.17 -3.28
N ARG A 44 -2.51 -2.32 -4.61
CA ARG A 44 -1.30 -2.32 -5.41
C ARG A 44 -0.94 -0.89 -5.78
N VAL A 45 0.28 -0.49 -5.44
CA VAL A 45 0.86 0.80 -5.82
C VAL A 45 1.88 0.58 -6.91
N GLN A 46 1.66 1.20 -8.07
CA GLN A 46 2.61 1.18 -9.17
C GLN A 46 3.67 2.27 -8.99
N PRO A 47 4.88 2.10 -9.57
CA PRO A 47 5.91 3.15 -9.59
C PRO A 47 5.43 4.46 -10.23
N SER A 48 4.46 4.38 -11.16
CA SER A 48 3.80 5.55 -11.77
C SER A 48 2.92 6.35 -10.82
N GLY A 49 2.71 5.88 -9.58
CA GLY A 49 1.79 6.47 -8.62
C GLY A 49 0.35 5.97 -8.73
N THR A 50 0.04 5.20 -9.78
CA THR A 50 -1.27 4.55 -9.95
C THR A 50 -1.53 3.57 -8.81
N LYS A 51 -2.69 3.69 -8.18
CA LYS A 51 -3.15 2.81 -7.10
C LYS A 51 -4.33 2.00 -7.60
N ALA A 52 -4.29 0.68 -7.41
CA ALA A 52 -5.37 -0.23 -7.79
C ALA A 52 -5.72 -1.15 -6.63
N PHE A 53 -7.01 -1.33 -6.36
CA PHE A 53 -7.47 -2.31 -5.39
C PHE A 53 -7.33 -3.72 -5.96
N VAL A 54 -6.84 -4.64 -5.15
CA VAL A 54 -6.64 -6.05 -5.51
C VAL A 54 -7.37 -6.94 -4.51
N VAL A 55 -8.05 -7.96 -5.04
CA VAL A 55 -8.70 -9.01 -4.25
C VAL A 55 -8.14 -10.34 -4.70
N ASN A 56 -7.57 -11.09 -3.76
CA ASN A 56 -7.16 -12.48 -3.94
C ASN A 56 -8.16 -13.36 -3.21
N TYR A 57 -8.94 -14.11 -3.98
CA TYR A 57 -9.90 -15.08 -3.49
C TYR A 57 -9.48 -16.47 -3.97
N ARG A 58 -9.83 -17.49 -3.20
CA ARG A 58 -9.74 -18.90 -3.57
C ARG A 58 -10.99 -19.60 -3.09
#